data_AF-A0A1I2IGM4-F1
#
_entry.id   AF-A0A1I2IGM4-F1
#
_cell.length_a   1.000
_cell.length_b   1.000
_cell.length_c   1.000
_cell.angle_alpha   90.00
_cell.angle_beta   90.00
_cell.angle_gamma   90.00
#
_symmetry.space_group_name_H-M   'P 1'
#
loop_
_entity.id
_entity.type
_entity.pdbx_description
1 polymer ?
#
loop_
_entity_poly.entity_id
_entity_poly.type
_entity_poly.pdbx_seq_one_letter_code
_entity_poly.pdbx_strand_id
1 'polypeptide(L)'
;YHRSMKNVLLLEHYYSPDELRTRLTEWVDYYNHQRYHESLDNVRPADAYWGRQDQILAERQKIKQLSLSQRRKSHIFQRAQSG
;
A
#
# COMPACT_ATOMS: atom_id res chain seq x y z
N TYR A 1 4.95 -9.29 -6.28
CA TYR A 1 4.25 -9.75 -7.51
C TYR A 1 3.51 -8.57 -8.14
N HIS A 2 3.88 -8.14 -9.35
CA HIS A 2 3.23 -7.04 -10.06
C HIS A 2 2.04 -7.57 -10.85
N ARG A 3 0.81 -7.38 -10.32
CA ARG A 3 -0.43 -7.68 -11.06
C ARG A 3 -0.74 -6.48 -11.93
N SER A 4 -0.51 -6.60 -13.24
CA SER A 4 -1.02 -5.63 -14.21
C SER A 4 -2.49 -5.89 -14.48
N MET A 5 -3.21 -4.87 -14.96
CA MET A 5 -4.60 -5.01 -15.41
C MET A 5 -4.75 -6.15 -16.42
N LYS A 6 -3.78 -6.28 -17.34
CA LYS A 6 -3.74 -7.35 -18.34
C LYS A 6 -3.71 -8.73 -17.71
N ASN A 7 -2.96 -8.93 -16.64
CA ASN A 7 -2.86 -10.23 -15.99
C ASN A 7 -4.07 -10.58 -15.11
N VAL A 8 -4.99 -9.64 -14.87
CA VAL A 8 -6.15 -9.87 -13.99
C VAL A 8 -7.47 -9.85 -14.76
N LEU A 9 -7.56 -9.05 -15.83
CA LEU A 9 -8.76 -8.96 -16.63
C LEU A 9 -8.66 -9.74 -17.94
N LEU A 10 -7.52 -9.69 -18.63
CA LEU A 10 -7.41 -10.27 -19.98
C LEU A 10 -7.13 -11.79 -19.99
N LEU A 11 -7.05 -12.43 -18.81
CA LEU A 11 -6.88 -13.88 -18.69
C LEU A 11 -8.18 -14.63 -18.39
N GLU A 12 -9.26 -13.92 -18.05
CA GLU A 12 -10.57 -14.50 -17.77
C GLU A 12 -11.46 -14.50 -19.03
N HIS A 13 -12.37 -15.46 -19.13
CA HIS A 13 -13.37 -15.48 -20.19
C HIS A 13 -14.67 -14.82 -19.70
N TYR A 14 -15.09 -13.73 -20.34
CA TYR A 14 -16.33 -13.02 -20.01
C TYR A 14 -17.47 -13.49 -20.92
N TYR A 15 -18.59 -13.86 -20.33
CA TYR A 15 -19.75 -14.39 -21.05
C TYR A 15 -20.71 -13.30 -21.52
N SER A 16 -20.54 -12.07 -21.01
CA SER A 16 -21.26 -10.88 -21.49
C SER A 16 -20.43 -9.59 -21.36
N PRO A 17 -20.77 -8.54 -22.12
CA PRO A 17 -20.16 -7.22 -21.95
C PRO A 17 -20.35 -6.62 -20.54
N ASP A 18 -21.48 -6.89 -19.88
CA ASP A 18 -21.80 -6.34 -18.56
C ASP A 18 -20.95 -6.97 -17.45
N GLU A 19 -20.63 -8.25 -17.59
CA GLU A 19 -19.70 -8.95 -16.71
C GLU A 19 -18.30 -8.33 -16.80
N LEU A 20 -17.80 -8.09 -18.02
CA LEU A 20 -16.52 -7.40 -18.24
C LEU A 20 -16.52 -6.00 -17.63
N ARG A 21 -17.60 -5.23 -17.79
CA ARG A 21 -17.73 -3.87 -17.20
C ARG A 21 -17.67 -3.90 -15.68
N THR A 22 -18.36 -4.86 -15.06
CA THR A 22 -18.33 -5.07 -13.60
C THR A 22 -16.90 -5.35 -13.14
N ARG A 23 -16.22 -6.32 -13.79
CA ARG A 23 -14.86 -6.73 -13.43
C ARG A 23 -13.83 -5.63 -13.67
N LEU A 24 -13.99 -4.82 -14.72
CA LEU A 24 -13.18 -3.63 -14.95
C LEU A 24 -13.35 -2.61 -13.82
N THR A 25 -14.58 -2.37 -13.38
CA THR A 25 -14.90 -1.41 -12.30
C THR A 25 -14.26 -1.83 -10.99
N GLU A 26 -14.39 -3.10 -10.63
CA GLU A 26 -13.73 -3.68 -9.45
C GLU A 26 -12.21 -3.57 -9.52
N TRP A 27 -11.62 -3.79 -10.69
CA TRP A 27 -10.18 -3.65 -10.87
C TRP A 27 -9.71 -2.21 -10.71
N VAL A 28 -10.43 -1.23 -11.27
CA VAL A 28 -10.11 0.20 -11.14
C VAL A 28 -10.20 0.63 -9.69
N ASP A 29 -11.23 0.23 -8.96
CA ASP A 29 -11.37 0.52 -7.53
C ASP A 29 -10.19 -0.05 -6.74
N TYR A 30 -9.88 -1.34 -6.93
CA TYR A 30 -8.75 -1.99 -6.29
C TYR A 30 -7.43 -1.26 -6.58
N TYR A 31 -7.15 -0.95 -7.85
CA TYR A 31 -5.90 -0.33 -8.28
C TYR A 31 -5.70 1.06 -7.65
N ASN A 32 -6.77 1.87 -7.62
CA ASN A 32 -6.71 3.26 -7.18
C ASN A 32 -6.84 3.43 -5.66
N HIS A 33 -7.66 2.61 -5.00
CA HIS A 33 -8.06 2.84 -3.61
C HIS A 33 -7.55 1.79 -2.62
N GLN A 34 -7.00 0.67 -3.09
CA GLN A 34 -6.58 -0.43 -2.22
C GLN A 34 -5.11 -0.82 -2.43
N ARG A 35 -4.61 -0.73 -3.67
CA ARG A 35 -3.24 -1.12 -4.01
C ARG A 35 -2.23 -0.01 -3.71
N TYR A 36 -1.17 -0.37 -2.99
CA TYR A 36 0.02 0.47 -2.84
C TYR A 36 0.98 0.29 -4.02
N HIS A 37 1.60 1.37 -4.47
CA HIS A 37 2.53 1.36 -5.61
C HIS A 37 3.92 1.79 -5.18
N GLU A 38 4.91 0.97 -5.49
CA GLU A 38 6.31 1.21 -5.12
C GLU A 38 6.86 2.49 -5.76
N SER A 39 6.46 2.80 -6.99
CA SER A 39 6.82 4.06 -7.68
C SER A 39 6.22 5.31 -7.04
N LEU A 40 5.25 5.16 -6.14
CA LEU A 40 4.63 6.23 -5.36
C LEU A 40 4.99 6.11 -3.88
N ASP A 41 6.17 5.58 -3.54
CA ASP A 41 6.61 5.35 -2.16
C ASP A 41 5.60 4.51 -1.33
N ASN A 42 4.98 3.54 -1.99
CA ASN A 42 3.90 2.73 -1.44
C ASN A 42 2.71 3.57 -0.93
N VAL A 43 2.36 4.62 -1.67
CA VAL A 43 1.09 5.35 -1.54
C VAL A 43 0.11 4.83 -2.58
N ARG A 44 -1.20 4.94 -2.29
CA ARG A 44 -2.25 4.53 -3.22
C ARG A 44 -2.40 5.60 -4.31
N PRO A 45 -2.73 5.24 -5.56
CA PRO A 45 -2.81 6.21 -6.65
C PRO A 45 -3.84 7.29 -6.38
N ALA A 46 -4.99 6.95 -5.79
CA ALA A 46 -5.98 7.95 -5.42
C ALA A 46 -5.44 8.97 -4.40
N ASP A 47 -4.67 8.52 -3.39
CA ASP A 47 -4.10 9.44 -2.41
C ASP A 47 -3.06 10.38 -3.03
N ALA A 48 -2.25 9.88 -3.96
CA ALA A 48 -1.31 10.70 -4.73
C ALA A 48 -2.02 11.69 -5.65
N TYR A 49 -3.04 11.24 -6.38
CA TYR A 49 -3.86 12.09 -7.26
C TYR A 49 -4.54 13.23 -6.50
N TRP A 50 -5.06 12.93 -5.30
CA TRP A 50 -5.68 13.93 -4.42
C TRP A 50 -4.66 14.75 -3.60
N GLY A 51 -3.35 14.63 -3.87
CA GLY A 51 -2.31 15.44 -3.23
C GLY A 51 -2.04 15.10 -1.75
N ARG A 52 -2.48 13.93 -1.27
CA ARG A 52 -2.33 13.51 0.14
C ARG A 52 -1.01 12.76 0.41
N GLN A 53 -0.18 12.57 -0.61
CA GLN A 53 1.05 11.77 -0.53
C GLN A 53 2.01 12.27 0.56
N ASP A 54 2.34 13.57 0.57
CA ASP A 54 3.31 14.12 1.51
C ASP A 54 2.87 13.97 2.96
N GLN A 55 1.58 14.20 3.23
CA GLN A 55 1.01 14.02 4.57
C GLN A 55 1.12 12.56 5.04
N ILE A 56 0.83 11.60 4.16
CA ILE A 56 0.93 10.16 4.49
C ILE A 56 2.38 9.79 4.78
N LEU A 57 3.33 10.28 3.98
CA LEU A 57 4.75 9.99 4.16
C LEU A 57 5.31 10.62 5.43
N ALA A 58 4.90 11.85 5.76
CA ALA A 58 5.29 12.52 7.00
C ALA A 58 4.81 11.74 8.25
N GLU A 59 3.56 11.27 8.26
CA GLU A 59 3.04 10.50 9.38
C GLU A 59 3.76 9.14 9.52
N ARG A 60 4.02 8.45 8.39
CA ARG A 60 4.80 7.21 8.38
C ARG A 60 6.20 7.41 8.96
N GLN A 61 6.87 8.51 8.61
CA GLN A 61 8.21 8.81 9.11
C GLN A 61 8.20 9.06 10.63
N LYS A 62 7.19 9.77 11.14
CA LYS A 62 6.99 9.97 12.58
C LYS A 62 6.81 8.64 13.32
N ILE A 63 5.93 7.78 12.82
CA ILE A 63 5.70 6.43 13.41
C ILE A 63 7.00 5.60 13.39
N LYS A 64 7.75 5.63 12.28
CA LYS A 64 9.04 4.93 12.16
C LYS A 64 10.04 5.38 13.21
N GLN A 65 10.18 6.69 13.42
CA GLN A 65 11.07 7.26 14.44
C GLN A 65 10.68 6.83 15.86
N LEU A 66 9.39 6.89 16.18
CA LEU A 66 8.85 6.44 17.49
C LEU A 66 9.16 4.95 17.73
N SER A 67 8.89 4.10 16.74
CA SER A 67 9.18 2.67 16.79
C SER A 67 10.66 2.37 16.99
N LEU A 68 11.55 3.09 16.29
CA LEU A 68 13.01 2.93 16.45
C LEU A 68 13.47 3.35 17.84
N SER A 69 12.95 4.46 18.38
CA SER A 69 13.26 4.92 19.73
C SER A 69 12.84 3.90 20.79
N GLN A 70 11.62 3.37 20.68
CA GLN A 70 11.11 2.36 21.60
C GLN A 70 11.96 1.08 21.56
N ARG A 71 12.29 0.59 20.36
CA ARG A 71 13.17 -0.59 20.19
C ARG A 71 14.54 -0.39 20.83
N ARG A 72 15.15 0.80 20.68
CA ARG A 72 16.43 1.12 21.33
C ARG A 72 16.34 1.06 22.85
N LYS A 73 15.29 1.65 23.44
CA LYS A 73 15.05 1.62 24.89
C LYS A 73 14.89 0.18 25.39
N SER A 74 14.06 -0.62 24.72
CA SER A 74 13.84 -2.03 25.08
C SER A 74 15.14 -2.84 25.02
N HIS A 75 15.96 -2.63 23.99
CA HIS A 75 17.24 -3.32 23.86
C HIS A 75 18.23 -2.95 24.98
N ILE A 76 18.33 -1.67 25.35
CA ILE A 76 19.18 -1.24 26.47
C ILE A 76 18.68 -1.87 27.78
N PHE A 77 17.36 -1.83 28.03
CA PHE A 77 16.75 -2.41 29.21
C PHE A 77 16.98 -3.93 29.32
N GLN A 78 16.89 -4.66 28.21
CA GLN A 78 17.17 -6.09 28.17
C GLN A 78 18.66 -6.37 28.46
N ARG A 79 19.58 -5.60 27.88
CA ARG A 79 21.03 -5.75 28.14
C ARG A 79 21.39 -5.48 29.60
N ALA A 80 20.74 -4.51 30.23
CA ALA A 80 20.96 -4.19 31.64
C ALA A 80 20.43 -5.28 32.61
N GLN A 81 19.50 -6.12 32.18
CA GLN A 81 18.97 -7.24 32.99
C GLN A 81 19.71 -8.55 32.77
N SER A 82 20.52 -8.64 31.71
CA SER A 82 21.22 -9.86 31.31
C SER A 82 22.73 -9.82 31.61
N GLY A 83 23.22 -8.73 32.22
CA GLY A 83 24.54 -8.62 32.82
C GLY A 83 24.42 -8.40 34.32
#